data_AF-A0A7S3ZZ20-F1
#
_entry.id   AF-A0A7S3ZZ20-F1
#
_cell.length_a   1.000
_cell.length_b   1.000
_cell.length_c   1.000
_cell.angle_alpha   90.00
_cell.angle_beta   90.00
_cell.angle_gamma   90.00
#
_symmetry.space_group_name_H-M   'P 1'
#
loop_
_entity.id
_entity.type
_entity.pdbx_description
1 polymer ?
#
loop_
_entity_poly.entity_id
_entity_poly.type
_entity_poly.pdbx_seq_one_letter_code
_entity_poly.pdbx_strand_id
1 'polypeptide(L)'
;SKPDAFREIVNAWKFDDSVAAVALDASIGKRAAELMGWRGARLAQDDVLWKPPGAQGVSYHTDGKYISDNFMPRDDNSVTVWIALDDADEASGVVEYARGSHRWPRASA
;
A
#
# COMPACT_ATOMS: atom_id res chain seq x y z
N SER A 1 -1.90 23.23 -9.94
CA SER A 1 -1.25 21.91 -9.76
C SER A 1 -0.68 21.47 -11.11
N LYS A 2 0.37 20.62 -11.14
CA LYS A 2 0.88 20.02 -12.40
C LYS A 2 -0.10 18.95 -12.89
N PRO A 3 -0.70 19.05 -14.09
CA PRO A 3 -1.76 18.15 -14.55
C PRO A 3 -1.29 16.71 -14.76
N ASP A 4 -0.02 16.54 -15.09
CA ASP A 4 0.69 15.33 -15.49
C ASP A 4 1.44 14.61 -14.35
N ALA A 5 1.37 15.15 -13.13
CA ALA A 5 2.05 14.56 -11.99
C ALA A 5 1.24 13.40 -11.37
N PHE A 6 1.96 12.39 -10.88
CA PHE A 6 1.43 11.42 -9.92
C PHE A 6 0.76 12.16 -8.75
N ARG A 7 -0.37 11.62 -8.29
CA ARG A 7 -1.09 12.17 -7.16
C ARG A 7 -1.45 11.08 -6.17
N GLU A 8 -1.53 11.53 -4.94
CA GLU A 8 -1.80 10.70 -3.78
C GLU A 8 -2.66 11.51 -2.82
N ILE A 9 -3.62 10.83 -2.20
CA ILE A 9 -4.26 11.31 -0.98
C ILE A 9 -4.08 10.24 0.09
N VAL A 10 -3.46 10.65 1.19
CA VAL A 10 -3.17 9.81 2.36
C VAL A 10 -4.29 9.95 3.39
N ASN A 11 -4.71 8.85 3.99
CA ASN A 11 -5.82 8.77 4.94
C ASN A 11 -7.16 9.27 4.38
N ALA A 12 -7.48 8.87 3.14
CA ALA A 12 -8.73 9.26 2.50
C ALA A 12 -9.97 8.72 3.20
N TRP A 13 -9.84 7.60 3.94
CA TRP A 13 -10.89 7.07 4.80
C TRP A 13 -11.45 8.09 5.81
N LYS A 14 -10.68 9.12 6.18
CA LYS A 14 -11.10 10.11 7.20
C LYS A 14 -12.09 11.15 6.68
N PHE A 15 -12.22 11.30 5.37
CA PHE A 15 -13.05 12.36 4.77
C PHE A 15 -13.98 11.88 3.65
N ASP A 16 -13.83 10.65 3.17
CA ASP A 16 -14.71 10.06 2.15
C ASP A 16 -15.27 8.72 2.64
N ASP A 17 -16.59 8.65 2.76
CA ASP A 17 -17.30 7.47 3.26
C ASP A 17 -17.19 6.25 2.33
N SER A 18 -17.01 6.47 1.02
CA SER A 18 -16.85 5.39 0.04
C SER A 18 -15.49 4.74 0.18
N VAL A 19 -14.44 5.56 0.36
CA VAL A 19 -13.09 5.06 0.68
C VAL A 19 -13.09 4.37 2.03
N ALA A 20 -13.72 4.97 3.05
CA ALA A 20 -13.81 4.39 4.38
C ALA A 20 -14.49 3.01 4.37
N ALA A 21 -15.56 2.84 3.59
CA ALA A 21 -16.27 1.57 3.46
C ALA A 21 -15.36 0.44 2.96
N VAL A 22 -14.42 0.74 2.05
CA VAL A 22 -13.44 -0.25 1.55
C VAL A 22 -12.28 -0.40 2.53
N ALA A 23 -11.62 0.70 2.93
CA ALA A 23 -10.42 0.67 3.77
C ALA A 23 -10.66 0.05 5.16
N LEU A 24 -11.88 0.16 5.69
CA LEU A 24 -12.29 -0.39 6.98
C LEU A 24 -13.08 -1.70 6.86
N ASP A 25 -13.17 -2.29 5.66
CA ASP A 25 -13.87 -3.56 5.46
C ASP A 25 -13.22 -4.68 6.29
N ALA A 26 -14.01 -5.26 7.19
CA ALA A 26 -13.52 -6.26 8.14
C ALA A 26 -13.01 -7.55 7.45
N SER A 27 -13.50 -7.86 6.24
CA SER A 27 -13.04 -9.01 5.47
C SER A 27 -11.63 -8.81 4.92
N ILE A 28 -11.24 -7.58 4.58
CA ILE A 28 -9.86 -7.25 4.18
C ILE A 28 -8.93 -7.44 5.37
N GLY A 29 -9.28 -6.88 6.53
CA GLY A 29 -8.52 -7.03 7.76
C GLY A 29 -8.38 -8.50 8.20
N LYS A 30 -9.45 -9.29 8.06
CA LYS A 30 -9.43 -10.73 8.34
C LYS A 30 -8.46 -11.48 7.41
N ARG A 31 -8.54 -11.25 6.10
CA ARG A 31 -7.65 -11.91 5.11
C ARG A 31 -6.20 -11.54 5.32
N ALA A 32 -5.91 -10.27 5.62
CA ALA A 32 -4.56 -9.81 5.95
C ALA A 32 -4.02 -10.52 7.20
N ALA A 33 -4.81 -10.60 8.27
CA ALA A 33 -4.42 -11.29 9.49
C ALA A 33 -4.20 -12.81 9.27
N GLU A 34 -5.07 -13.46 8.49
CA GLU A 34 -4.93 -14.89 8.15
C GLU A 34 -3.66 -15.15 7.33
N LEU A 35 -3.37 -14.31 6.32
CA LEU A 35 -2.18 -14.43 5.50
C LEU A 35 -0.88 -14.31 6.32
N MET A 36 -0.87 -13.37 7.27
CA MET A 36 0.30 -13.07 8.09
C MET A 36 0.38 -13.93 9.37
N GLY A 37 -0.66 -14.70 9.69
CA GLY A 37 -0.72 -15.46 10.95
C GLY A 37 -0.91 -14.59 12.20
N TRP A 38 -1.45 -13.37 12.05
CA TRP A 38 -1.69 -12.46 13.16
C TRP A 38 -3.04 -12.71 13.84
N ARG A 39 -3.17 -12.28 15.10
CA ARG A 39 -4.45 -12.33 15.85
C ARG A 39 -5.52 -11.42 15.24
N GLY A 40 -5.12 -10.38 14.52
CA GLY A 40 -5.98 -9.41 13.86
C GLY A 40 -5.16 -8.27 13.26
N ALA A 41 -5.78 -7.51 12.36
CA ALA A 41 -5.18 -6.36 11.71
C ALA A 41 -5.95 -5.07 12.05
N ARG A 42 -5.29 -3.92 11.93
CA ARG A 42 -5.89 -2.59 11.99
C ARG A 42 -5.39 -1.80 10.80
N LEU A 43 -6.21 -0.88 10.29
CA LEU A 43 -5.77 0.06 9.27
C LEU A 43 -4.69 0.98 9.87
N ALA A 44 -3.51 0.96 9.25
CA ALA A 44 -2.43 1.89 9.56
C ALA A 44 -2.59 3.20 8.75
N GLN A 45 -2.75 3.05 7.44
CA GLN A 45 -2.89 4.11 6.45
C GLN A 45 -3.59 3.54 5.21
N ASP A 46 -4.41 4.36 4.53
CA ASP A 46 -4.82 4.14 3.15
C ASP A 46 -4.27 5.26 2.27
N ASP A 47 -3.87 4.91 1.04
CA ASP A 47 -3.38 5.85 0.03
C ASP A 47 -4.19 5.66 -1.25
N VAL A 48 -4.90 6.71 -1.68
CA VAL A 48 -5.58 6.74 -2.98
C VAL A 48 -4.64 7.35 -4.00
N LEU A 49 -4.19 6.51 -4.94
CA LEU A 49 -3.14 6.83 -5.90
C LEU A 49 -3.70 6.91 -7.32
N TRP A 50 -3.31 7.93 -8.09
CA TRP A 50 -3.60 7.97 -9.52
C TRP A 50 -2.45 8.52 -10.34
N LYS A 51 -2.23 7.87 -11.48
CA LYS A 51 -1.19 8.16 -12.46
C LYS A 51 -1.84 8.67 -13.75
N PRO A 52 -1.78 9.97 -14.04
CA PRO A 52 -2.14 10.46 -15.36
C PRO A 52 -1.31 9.77 -16.46
N PRO A 53 -1.82 9.63 -17.70
CA PRO A 53 -1.03 9.15 -18.82
C PRO A 53 0.28 9.95 -18.99
N GLY A 54 1.41 9.25 -19.11
CA GLY A 54 2.73 9.87 -19.23
C GLY A 54 3.36 10.32 -17.90
N ALA A 55 2.68 10.18 -16.76
CA ALA A 55 3.27 10.41 -15.45
C ALA A 55 4.41 9.42 -15.19
N GLN A 56 5.45 9.87 -14.49
CA GLN A 56 6.50 8.98 -14.01
C GLN A 56 5.93 7.95 -13.03
N GLY A 57 6.43 6.72 -13.10
CA GLY A 57 6.10 5.66 -12.15
C GLY A 57 6.77 5.86 -10.79
N VAL A 58 6.43 4.97 -9.85
CA VAL A 58 7.08 4.91 -8.54
C VAL A 58 8.32 4.03 -8.65
N SER A 59 9.48 4.54 -8.21
CA SER A 59 10.73 3.76 -8.22
C SER A 59 10.65 2.56 -7.28
N TYR A 60 11.39 1.48 -7.57
CA TYR A 60 11.49 0.34 -6.65
C TYR A 60 11.92 0.79 -5.25
N HIS A 61 11.17 0.34 -4.25
CA HIS A 61 11.41 0.64 -2.84
C HIS A 61 10.82 -0.47 -1.97
N THR A 62 10.98 -0.33 -0.66
CA THR A 62 10.20 -1.09 0.33
C THR A 62 9.41 -0.10 1.18
N ASP A 63 8.23 -0.51 1.63
CA ASP A 63 7.36 0.33 2.48
C ASP A 63 7.97 0.60 3.86
N GLY A 64 9.01 -0.15 4.22
CA GLY A 64 9.68 -0.14 5.52
C GLY A 64 9.92 1.27 6.05
N LYS A 65 10.70 2.07 5.32
CA LYS A 65 11.10 3.42 5.76
C LYS A 65 9.96 4.44 5.82
N TYR A 66 8.87 4.18 5.10
CA TYR A 66 7.75 5.10 4.98
C TYR A 66 6.69 4.82 6.04
N ILE A 67 6.40 3.54 6.28
CA ILE A 67 5.26 3.10 7.07
C ILE A 67 5.70 2.11 8.15
N SER A 68 6.26 0.96 7.77
CA SER A 68 6.46 -0.17 8.69
C SER A 68 7.40 0.16 9.85
N ASP A 69 8.42 0.98 9.61
CA ASP A 69 9.41 1.36 10.62
C ASP A 69 8.85 2.27 11.74
N ASN A 70 7.61 2.74 11.59
CA ASN A 70 6.88 3.48 12.62
C ASN A 70 6.17 2.57 13.65
N PHE A 71 6.15 1.25 13.43
CA PHE A 71 5.50 0.28 14.30
C PHE A 71 6.49 -0.66 14.97
N MET A 72 6.13 -1.18 16.14
CA MET A 72 6.91 -2.17 16.89
C MET A 72 6.12 -3.47 17.04
N PRO A 73 6.75 -4.65 16.83
CA PRO A 73 8.13 -4.85 16.37
C PRO A 73 8.35 -4.32 14.94
N ARG A 74 9.59 -4.08 14.50
CA ARG A 74 9.88 -3.63 13.13
C ARG A 74 9.68 -4.73 12.09
N ASP A 75 9.84 -5.98 12.51
CA ASP A 75 9.61 -7.18 11.72
C ASP A 75 8.18 -7.67 11.82
N ASP A 76 7.68 -8.20 10.69
CA ASP A 76 6.36 -8.84 10.60
C ASP A 76 5.21 -7.99 11.21
N ASN A 77 5.16 -6.71 10.84
CA ASN A 77 4.29 -5.74 11.51
C ASN A 77 3.27 -5.04 10.59
N SER A 78 3.42 -5.16 9.28
CA SER A 78 2.55 -4.52 8.30
C SER A 78 2.48 -5.34 7.01
N VAL A 79 1.33 -5.30 6.37
CA VAL A 79 1.10 -5.86 5.03
C VAL A 79 0.27 -4.86 4.23
N THR A 80 0.66 -4.63 2.98
CA THR A 80 -0.04 -3.70 2.08
C THR A 80 -1.00 -4.47 1.19
N VAL A 81 -2.25 -4.02 1.14
CA VAL A 81 -3.27 -4.56 0.22
C VAL A 81 -3.44 -3.56 -0.91
N TRP A 82 -3.00 -3.92 -2.11
CA TRP A 82 -3.18 -3.10 -3.30
C TRP A 82 -4.46 -3.49 -4.03
N ILE A 83 -5.32 -2.51 -4.32
CA ILE A 83 -6.61 -2.68 -4.99
C ILE A 83 -6.62 -1.83 -6.25
N ALA A 84 -6.77 -2.46 -7.41
CA ALA A 84 -6.95 -1.76 -8.67
C ALA A 84 -8.33 -1.06 -8.69
N LEU A 85 -8.36 0.24 -8.97
CA LEU A 85 -9.61 0.99 -9.21
C LEU A 85 -9.96 1.13 -10.70
N ASP A 86 -8.96 0.92 -11.57
CA ASP A 86 -9.07 0.86 -13.02
C ASP A 86 -8.30 -0.38 -13.52
N ASP A 87 -8.50 -0.75 -14.79
CA ASP A 87 -7.74 -1.84 -15.42
C ASP A 87 -6.22 -1.59 -15.31
N ALA A 88 -5.53 -2.58 -14.74
CA ALA A 88 -4.12 -2.50 -14.41
C ALA A 88 -3.31 -3.57 -15.16
N ASP A 89 -2.40 -3.12 -16.01
CA ASP A 89 -1.48 -3.97 -16.78
C ASP A 89 -0.08 -3.33 -16.83
N GLU A 90 0.85 -3.95 -17.57
CA GLU A 90 2.20 -3.43 -17.75
C GLU A 90 2.21 -2.03 -18.38
N ALA A 91 1.28 -1.73 -19.29
CA ALA A 91 1.20 -0.44 -19.99
C ALA A 91 0.63 0.68 -19.11
N SER A 92 -0.32 0.38 -18.22
CA SER A 92 -0.84 1.33 -17.23
C SER A 92 0.00 1.40 -15.94
N GLY A 93 1.00 0.52 -15.82
CA GLY A 93 1.99 0.48 -14.74
C GLY A 93 1.44 -0.19 -13.48
N VAL A 94 0.90 -1.40 -13.62
CA VAL A 94 0.57 -2.28 -12.49
C VAL A 94 1.77 -2.40 -11.53
N VAL A 95 1.49 -2.64 -10.25
CA VAL A 95 2.56 -2.86 -9.26
C VAL A 95 3.41 -4.08 -9.64
N GLU A 96 4.71 -3.93 -9.48
CA GLU A 96 5.69 -4.99 -9.74
C GLU A 96 6.40 -5.40 -8.44
N TYR A 97 6.75 -6.68 -8.34
CA TYR A 97 7.43 -7.22 -7.17
C TYR A 97 8.69 -7.99 -7.57
N ALA A 98 9.81 -7.68 -6.91
CA ALA A 98 10.97 -8.57 -6.88
C ALA A 98 10.65 -9.79 -6.02
N ARG A 99 10.26 -10.91 -6.64
CA ARG A 99 9.80 -12.11 -5.94
C ARG A 99 10.80 -12.55 -4.86
N GLY A 100 10.32 -12.64 -3.62
CA GLY A 100 11.11 -13.10 -2.47
C GLY A 100 11.95 -12.02 -1.78
N SER A 101 11.95 -10.77 -2.26
CA SER A 101 12.74 -9.66 -1.69
C SER A 101 12.39 -9.32 -0.24
N HIS A 102 11.19 -9.66 0.24
CA HIS A 102 10.81 -9.51 1.66
C HIS A 102 11.68 -10.33 2.63
N ARG A 103 12.49 -11.28 2.12
CA ARG A 103 13.45 -12.07 2.90
C ARG A 103 14.88 -11.54 2.84
N TRP A 104 15.13 -10.49 2.04
CA TRP A 104 16.46 -9.89 2.00
C TRP A 104 16.78 -9.21 3.34
N PRO A 105 18.06 -9.14 3.72
CA PRO A 105 18.47 -8.36 4.88
C PRO A 105 17.97 -6.92 4.72
N ARG A 106 17.30 -6.39 5.74
CA ARG A 106 17.02 -4.96 5.78
C ARG A 106 18.37 -4.24 5.78
N ALA A 107 18.50 -3.20 4.96
CA ALA A 107 19.63 -2.30 5.08
C ALA A 107 19.68 -1.81 6.54
N SER A 108 20.82 -2.02 7.21
CA SER A 108 21.04 -1.52 8.56
C SER A 108 20.74 -0.01 8.58
N ALA A 109 19.89 0.41 9.52
CA ALA A 109 19.63 1.81 9.81
C ALA A 109 20.90 2.52 10.26
#